data_AF-A0A021VN92-F1
#
_entry.id   AF-A0A021VN92-F1
#
_cell.length_a   1.000
_cell.length_b   1.000
_cell.length_c   1.000
_cell.angle_alpha   90.00
_cell.angle_beta   90.00
_cell.angle_gamma   90.00
#
_symmetry.space_group_name_H-M   'P 1'
#
loop_
_entity.id
_entity.type
_entity.pdbx_description
1 polymer ?
#
loop_
_entity_poly.entity_id
_entity_poly.type
_entity_poly.pdbx_seq_one_letter_code
_entity_poly.pdbx_strand_id
1 'polypeptide(L)'
;MLRLAQVLADARAQAGDAVRALDQAEHRLEVLTAATHDAILVLDRGGVAISTNLTADLWALSSTHGPGAWSELAWVHPQARDRVTAAFQDALDRPGVPVTTDDVPVRFRTDGSLRRLQGAQPGGLVRLTFTNLLSDAAIEGVVLTVTDVSDRAVNEERLVFAAHHDPETGLGNRAELELHLQMLQEDGAPVALIVLETHALLDPADTRPAGGPLLPLAIRLRDHVVTAPVHHLGGGRFVIASTEHLDRASLEAAAASLLQIPLGPLAPRGRRCSATSRPSAQPPACSGRWAAPPSCAVPSARRWTRRTVVPAASS
;
A
#
# COMPACT_ATOMS: atom_id res chain seq x y z
N MET A 1 -38.43 18.00 -64.15
CA MET A 1 -39.20 17.88 -62.88
C MET A 1 -38.88 16.58 -62.15
N LEU A 2 -39.49 15.42 -62.49
CA LEU A 2 -39.37 14.17 -61.69
C LEU A 2 -37.93 13.78 -61.29
N ARG A 3 -36.99 13.71 -62.24
CA ARG A 3 -35.59 13.33 -61.95
C ARG A 3 -34.88 14.26 -60.95
N LEU A 4 -35.20 15.55 -60.93
CA LEU A 4 -34.59 16.51 -60.00
C LEU A 4 -35.14 16.32 -58.58
N ALA A 5 -36.44 16.03 -58.46
CA ALA A 5 -37.06 15.71 -57.18
C ALA A 5 -36.49 14.40 -56.59
N GLN A 6 -36.25 13.38 -57.43
CA GLN A 6 -35.61 12.13 -57.03
C GLN A 6 -34.20 12.37 -56.47
N VAL A 7 -33.33 13.06 -57.21
CA VAL A 7 -31.94 13.35 -56.79
C VAL A 7 -31.90 14.16 -55.48
N LEU A 8 -32.82 15.11 -55.29
CA LEU A 8 -32.91 15.88 -54.03
C LEU A 8 -33.45 15.07 -52.85
N ALA A 9 -34.28 14.04 -53.10
CA ALA A 9 -34.73 13.11 -52.07
C ALA A 9 -33.61 12.14 -51.68
N ASP A 10 -32.90 11.56 -52.66
CA ASP A 10 -31.78 10.65 -52.45
C ASP A 10 -30.62 11.36 -51.71
N ALA A 11 -30.29 12.60 -52.09
CA ALA A 11 -29.28 13.41 -51.39
C ALA A 11 -29.68 13.75 -49.94
N ARG A 12 -30.97 13.98 -49.67
CA ARG A 12 -31.48 14.17 -48.29
C ARG A 12 -31.44 12.88 -47.48
N ALA A 13 -31.72 11.73 -48.09
CA ALA A 13 -31.61 10.43 -47.44
C ALA A 13 -30.15 10.15 -47.04
N GLN A 14 -29.21 10.31 -47.98
CA GLN A 14 -27.77 10.16 -47.73
C GLN A 14 -27.26 11.11 -46.64
N ALA A 15 -27.67 12.38 -46.65
CA ALA A 15 -27.32 13.32 -45.59
C ALA A 15 -27.89 12.89 -44.22
N GLY A 16 -29.13 12.40 -44.19
CA GLY A 16 -29.75 11.89 -42.96
C GLY A 16 -29.09 10.61 -42.42
N ASP A 17 -28.60 9.72 -43.30
CA ASP A 17 -27.83 8.54 -42.92
C ASP A 17 -26.43 8.91 -42.41
N ALA A 18 -25.77 9.88 -43.05
CA ALA A 18 -24.46 10.38 -42.62
C ALA A 18 -24.50 11.02 -41.22
N VAL A 19 -25.53 11.84 -40.94
CA VAL A 19 -25.74 12.42 -39.59
C VAL A 19 -25.96 11.32 -38.55
N ARG A 20 -26.84 10.35 -38.81
CA ARG A 20 -27.06 9.21 -37.89
C ARG A 20 -25.80 8.38 -37.65
N ALA A 21 -24.94 8.23 -38.66
CA ALA A 21 -23.68 7.51 -38.54
C ALA A 21 -22.66 8.29 -37.68
N LEU A 22 -22.66 9.63 -37.78
CA LEU A 22 -21.85 10.50 -36.94
C LEU A 22 -22.31 10.43 -35.47
N ASP A 23 -23.61 10.64 -35.20
CA ASP A 23 -24.19 10.54 -33.85
C ASP A 23 -23.84 9.19 -33.18
N GLN A 24 -23.90 8.09 -33.92
CA GLN A 24 -23.54 6.75 -33.43
C GLN A 24 -22.04 6.53 -33.24
N ALA A 25 -21.19 7.25 -33.97
CA ALA A 25 -19.74 7.21 -33.80
C ALA A 25 -19.31 8.03 -32.57
N GLU A 26 -19.81 9.26 -32.45
CA GLU A 26 -19.60 10.15 -31.31
C GLU A 26 -20.06 9.47 -30.01
N HIS A 27 -21.31 9.00 -29.95
CA HIS A 27 -21.82 8.33 -28.75
C HIS A 27 -21.04 7.05 -28.38
N ARG A 28 -20.50 6.32 -29.37
CA ARG A 28 -19.63 5.17 -29.11
C ARG A 28 -18.27 5.60 -28.53
N LEU A 29 -17.71 6.72 -29.00
CA LEU A 29 -16.48 7.29 -28.45
C LEU A 29 -16.68 7.84 -27.04
N GLU A 30 -17.80 8.51 -26.76
CA GLU A 30 -18.19 8.93 -25.40
C GLU A 30 -18.22 7.75 -24.43
N VAL A 31 -18.90 6.65 -24.78
CA VAL A 31 -19.00 5.45 -23.93
C VAL A 31 -17.63 4.79 -23.71
N LEU A 32 -16.76 4.75 -24.73
CA LEU A 32 -15.41 4.17 -24.62
C LEU A 32 -14.47 5.04 -23.77
N THR A 33 -14.56 6.37 -23.90
CA THR A 33 -13.76 7.34 -23.11
C THR A 33 -14.31 7.57 -21.70
N ALA A 34 -15.58 7.26 -21.45
CA ALA A 34 -16.15 7.18 -20.10
C ALA A 34 -15.74 5.90 -19.35
N ALA A 35 -15.30 4.86 -20.06
CA ALA A 35 -14.78 3.63 -19.46
C ALA A 35 -13.29 3.73 -19.05
N THR A 36 -12.53 4.66 -19.63
CA THR A 36 -11.16 4.95 -19.19
C THR A 36 -11.18 5.66 -17.84
N HIS A 37 -10.51 5.08 -16.86
CA HIS A 37 -10.39 5.63 -15.50
C HIS A 37 -9.45 6.85 -15.44
N ASP A 38 -8.78 7.16 -16.56
CA ASP A 38 -7.97 8.35 -16.73
C ASP A 38 -8.83 9.56 -17.13
N ALA A 39 -8.51 10.72 -16.58
CA ALA A 39 -9.00 12.00 -17.08
C ALA A 39 -8.16 12.42 -18.29
N ILE A 40 -8.82 12.72 -19.40
CA ILE A 40 -8.19 13.14 -20.66
C ILE A 40 -8.63 14.56 -20.97
N LEU A 41 -7.66 15.43 -21.22
CA LEU A 41 -7.85 16.80 -21.65
C LEU A 41 -7.08 17.03 -22.95
N VAL A 42 -7.63 17.80 -23.88
CA VAL A 42 -6.87 18.38 -24.98
C VAL A 42 -6.62 19.84 -24.64
N LEU A 43 -5.35 20.25 -24.66
CA LEU A 43 -4.90 21.60 -24.34
C LEU A 43 -4.47 22.32 -25.62
N ASP A 44 -4.65 23.64 -25.70
CA ASP A 44 -4.03 24.46 -26.73
C ASP A 44 -2.51 24.62 -26.49
N ARG A 45 -1.81 25.35 -27.39
CA ARG A 45 -0.38 25.65 -27.22
C ARG A 45 -0.08 26.51 -25.99
N GLY A 46 -1.07 27.23 -25.47
CA GLY A 46 -1.00 27.96 -24.21
C GLY A 46 -1.23 27.10 -22.97
N GLY A 47 -1.61 25.82 -23.11
CA GLY A 47 -1.95 24.97 -21.97
C GLY A 47 -3.38 25.19 -21.43
N VAL A 48 -4.29 25.76 -22.23
CA VAL A 48 -5.71 25.94 -21.90
C VAL A 48 -6.53 24.77 -22.43
N ALA A 49 -7.39 24.18 -21.60
CA ALA A 49 -8.23 23.05 -22.01
C ALA A 49 -9.27 23.45 -23.08
N ILE A 50 -9.18 22.84 -24.26
CA ILE A 50 -10.12 22.99 -25.39
C ILE A 50 -11.12 21.84 -25.51
N SER A 51 -10.83 20.68 -24.91
CA SER A 51 -11.74 19.52 -24.86
C SER A 51 -11.42 18.63 -23.65
N THR A 52 -12.43 17.94 -23.11
CA THR A 52 -12.31 17.05 -21.94
C THR A 52 -13.16 15.80 -22.10
N ASN A 53 -12.72 14.67 -21.52
CA ASN A 53 -13.57 13.48 -21.36
C ASN A 53 -14.42 13.57 -20.09
N LEU A 54 -15.42 12.68 -19.98
CA LEU A 54 -16.30 12.61 -18.81
C LEU A 54 -15.52 12.48 -17.49
N THR A 55 -14.41 11.75 -17.47
CA THR A 55 -13.58 11.58 -16.26
C THR A 55 -12.91 12.90 -15.83
N ALA A 56 -12.41 13.71 -16.77
CA ALA A 56 -11.85 15.03 -16.49
C ALA A 56 -12.90 16.02 -15.94
N ASP A 57 -14.13 15.97 -16.46
CA ASP A 57 -15.25 16.78 -15.95
C ASP A 57 -15.72 16.30 -14.57
N LEU A 58 -15.83 14.98 -14.37
CA LEU A 58 -16.11 14.37 -13.07
C LEU A 58 -15.01 14.67 -12.03
N TRP A 59 -13.78 14.91 -12.48
CA TRP A 59 -12.64 15.34 -11.66
C TRP A 59 -12.49 16.86 -11.57
N ALA A 60 -13.47 17.62 -12.10
CA ALA A 60 -13.51 19.08 -12.09
C ALA A 60 -12.22 19.76 -12.62
N LEU A 61 -11.50 19.08 -13.52
CA LEU A 61 -10.28 19.60 -14.13
C LEU A 61 -10.59 20.67 -15.21
N SER A 62 -11.81 20.69 -15.74
CA SER A 62 -12.30 21.59 -16.79
C SER A 62 -12.81 22.96 -16.31
N SER A 63 -12.69 23.30 -15.01
CA SER A 63 -13.41 24.46 -14.47
C SER A 63 -12.81 25.84 -14.81
N THR A 64 -13.35 26.42 -15.89
CA THR A 64 -13.55 27.87 -16.14
C THR A 64 -12.34 28.80 -16.31
N HIS A 65 -11.95 28.99 -17.58
CA HIS A 65 -11.68 30.28 -18.23
C HIS A 65 -11.29 31.48 -17.35
N GLY A 66 -9.97 31.67 -17.16
CA GLY A 66 -9.36 32.96 -16.86
C GLY A 66 -8.30 33.29 -17.91
N PRO A 67 -7.93 34.56 -18.15
CA PRO A 67 -6.91 34.92 -19.13
C PRO A 67 -5.51 34.59 -18.58
N GLY A 68 -5.06 33.36 -18.79
CA GLY A 68 -3.69 32.94 -18.48
C GLY A 68 -3.52 31.42 -18.36
N ALA A 69 -2.53 30.90 -19.09
CA ALA A 69 -2.03 29.52 -19.22
C ALA A 69 -1.83 28.65 -17.95
N TRP A 70 -2.19 29.12 -16.76
CA TRP A 70 -1.74 28.57 -15.47
C TRP A 70 -2.83 28.50 -14.40
N SER A 71 -4.05 28.99 -14.65
CA SER A 71 -5.17 28.84 -13.72
C SER A 71 -5.60 27.38 -13.53
N GLU A 72 -5.36 26.54 -14.54
CA GLU A 72 -5.81 25.15 -14.58
C GLU A 72 -5.04 24.24 -13.62
N LEU A 73 -3.78 24.52 -13.30
CA LEU A 73 -2.98 23.75 -12.31
C LEU A 73 -3.27 24.13 -10.84
N ALA A 74 -4.45 24.70 -10.56
CA ALA A 74 -4.89 24.99 -9.18
C ALA A 74 -4.96 23.71 -8.32
N TRP A 75 -5.33 22.58 -8.92
CA TRP A 75 -5.34 21.26 -8.30
C TRP A 75 -3.95 20.61 -8.19
N VAL A 76 -2.90 21.11 -8.85
CA VAL A 76 -1.52 20.63 -8.61
C VAL A 76 -0.92 21.30 -7.38
N HIS A 77 -0.24 20.51 -6.54
CA HIS A 77 0.46 21.04 -5.36
C HIS A 77 1.51 22.09 -5.78
N PRO A 78 1.62 23.26 -5.10
CA PRO A 78 2.51 24.34 -5.53
C PRO A 78 3.97 23.92 -5.82
N GLN A 79 4.54 23.03 -5.00
CA GLN A 79 5.91 22.52 -5.17
C GLN A 79 6.12 21.60 -6.39
N ALA A 80 5.04 21.16 -7.05
CA ALA A 80 5.10 20.32 -8.24
C ALA A 80 4.82 21.09 -9.53
N ARG A 81 4.30 22.33 -9.45
CA ARG A 81 3.89 23.12 -10.63
C ARG A 81 5.04 23.32 -11.60
N ASP A 82 6.20 23.75 -11.13
CA ASP A 82 7.39 23.98 -11.97
C ASP A 82 7.85 22.73 -12.73
N ARG A 83 7.64 21.52 -12.16
CA ARG A 83 7.93 20.25 -12.84
C ARG A 83 6.91 19.94 -13.93
N VAL A 84 5.62 20.19 -13.66
CA VAL A 84 4.55 20.03 -14.66
C VAL A 84 4.75 21.04 -15.81
N THR A 85 5.17 22.27 -15.50
CA THR A 85 5.58 23.28 -16.49
C THR A 85 6.67 22.77 -17.41
N ALA A 86 7.76 22.25 -16.84
CA ALA A 86 8.89 21.74 -17.61
C ALA A 86 8.49 20.55 -18.49
N ALA A 87 7.64 19.64 -17.99
CA ALA A 87 7.13 18.50 -18.77
C ALA A 87 6.22 18.93 -19.94
N PHE A 88 5.36 19.92 -19.75
CA PHE A 88 4.55 20.48 -20.84
C PHE A 88 5.42 21.18 -21.90
N GLN A 89 6.47 21.89 -21.48
CA GLN A 89 7.44 22.51 -22.39
C GLN A 89 8.24 21.46 -23.19
N ASP A 90 8.76 20.41 -22.54
CA ASP A 90 9.45 19.31 -23.24
C ASP A 90 8.51 18.59 -24.23
N ALA A 91 7.22 18.46 -23.92
CA ALA A 91 6.23 17.92 -24.86
C ALA A 91 6.01 18.84 -26.08
N LEU A 92 5.95 20.16 -25.89
CA LEU A 92 5.83 21.12 -26.99
C LEU A 92 7.03 21.04 -27.94
N ASP A 93 8.24 20.81 -27.42
CA ASP A 93 9.46 20.65 -28.22
C ASP A 93 9.59 19.26 -28.87
N ARG A 94 8.72 18.29 -28.50
CA ARG A 94 8.80 16.87 -28.94
C ARG A 94 7.47 16.35 -29.52
N PRO A 95 7.09 16.77 -30.74
CA PRO A 95 5.84 16.34 -31.40
C PRO A 95 5.70 14.83 -31.49
N GLY A 96 4.51 14.30 -31.18
CA GLY A 96 4.17 12.88 -31.26
C GLY A 96 4.87 11.96 -30.24
N VAL A 97 5.76 12.48 -29.40
CA VAL A 97 6.43 11.70 -28.34
C VAL A 97 5.75 11.98 -27.00
N PRO A 98 5.21 10.96 -26.31
CA PRO A 98 4.67 11.13 -24.97
C PRO A 98 5.75 11.53 -23.96
N VAL A 99 5.52 12.61 -23.23
CA VAL A 99 6.33 13.06 -22.09
C VAL A 99 5.54 12.82 -20.82
N THR A 100 6.01 11.88 -19.99
CA THR A 100 5.36 11.48 -18.75
C THR A 100 6.12 12.01 -17.54
N THR A 101 5.40 12.57 -16.57
CA THR A 101 5.98 13.02 -15.28
C THR A 101 6.20 11.86 -14.32
N ASP A 102 7.06 12.07 -13.33
CA ASP A 102 6.96 11.33 -12.06
C ASP A 102 5.61 11.60 -11.37
N ASP A 103 5.34 10.92 -10.25
CA ASP A 103 4.07 11.07 -9.54
C ASP A 103 3.92 12.47 -8.92
N VAL A 104 2.85 13.16 -9.33
CA VAL A 104 2.53 14.55 -8.99
C VAL A 104 1.54 14.58 -7.83
N PRO A 105 1.89 15.19 -6.69
CA PRO A 105 0.95 15.41 -5.61
C PRO A 105 -0.09 16.46 -5.99
N VAL A 106 -1.36 16.15 -5.74
CA VAL A 106 -2.51 17.01 -6.06
C VAL A 106 -3.33 17.42 -4.84
N ARG A 107 -3.88 18.63 -4.89
CA ARG A 107 -4.79 19.21 -3.91
C ARG A 107 -6.23 19.08 -4.41
N PHE A 108 -6.96 18.10 -3.89
CA PHE A 108 -8.40 18.02 -4.09
C PHE A 108 -9.14 19.09 -3.29
N ARG A 109 -10.17 19.70 -3.87
CA ARG A 109 -11.00 20.71 -3.19
C ARG A 109 -11.84 20.06 -2.07
N THR A 110 -11.95 20.74 -0.95
CA THR A 110 -12.68 20.29 0.25
C THR A 110 -14.17 20.68 0.25
N ASP A 111 -14.69 21.24 -0.84
CA ASP A 111 -16.07 21.75 -0.97
C ASP A 111 -17.10 20.69 -1.41
N GLY A 112 -16.74 19.41 -1.33
CA GLY A 112 -17.69 18.29 -1.40
C GLY A 112 -18.01 17.78 -2.80
N SER A 113 -17.50 18.41 -3.86
CA SER A 113 -17.65 17.96 -5.24
C SER A 113 -16.34 17.47 -5.84
N LEU A 114 -15.71 16.50 -5.19
CA LEU A 114 -15.03 15.35 -5.81
C LEU A 114 -15.16 14.14 -4.89
N ARG A 115 -15.78 13.06 -5.39
CA ARG A 115 -15.90 11.82 -4.63
C ARG A 115 -14.53 11.17 -4.49
N ARG A 116 -14.19 10.82 -3.24
CA ARG A 116 -13.13 9.88 -2.83
C ARG A 116 -12.64 8.96 -3.97
N LEU A 117 -11.44 9.26 -4.47
CA LEU A 117 -10.50 8.20 -4.84
C LEU A 117 -10.32 7.30 -3.61
N GLN A 118 -10.24 5.97 -3.77
CA GLN A 118 -10.63 5.03 -2.72
C GLN A 118 -9.62 4.91 -1.54
N GLY A 119 -9.70 5.85 -0.61
CA GLY A 119 -9.23 5.66 0.77
C GLY A 119 -7.81 6.12 1.08
N ALA A 120 -7.32 7.16 0.41
CA ALA A 120 -6.05 7.83 0.73
C ALA A 120 -6.24 9.14 1.52
N GLN A 121 -5.11 9.65 2.03
CA GLN A 121 -4.92 10.86 2.85
C GLN A 121 -5.38 12.17 2.13
N PRO A 122 -5.37 13.35 2.81
CA PRO A 122 -5.63 14.63 2.16
C PRO A 122 -4.57 14.96 1.09
N GLY A 123 -4.87 14.60 -0.16
CA GLY A 123 -4.01 14.74 -1.32
C GLY A 123 -3.68 13.38 -1.94
N GLY A 124 -3.92 13.25 -3.24
CA GLY A 124 -3.60 12.04 -4.01
C GLY A 124 -2.34 12.22 -4.84
N LEU A 125 -1.97 11.15 -5.54
CA LEU A 125 -0.89 11.14 -6.53
C LEU A 125 -1.48 10.86 -7.90
N VAL A 126 -1.16 11.72 -8.87
CA VAL A 126 -1.50 11.49 -10.28
C VAL A 126 -0.24 11.44 -11.12
N ARG A 127 -0.30 10.73 -12.24
CA ARG A 127 0.72 10.77 -13.27
C ARG A 127 0.20 11.53 -14.47
N LEU A 128 0.99 12.49 -14.97
CA LEU A 128 0.64 13.31 -16.11
C LEU A 128 1.40 12.84 -17.33
N THR A 129 0.73 12.60 -18.45
CA THR A 129 1.37 12.32 -19.74
C THR A 129 0.89 13.32 -20.78
N PHE A 130 1.82 14.08 -21.33
CA PHE A 130 1.59 15.07 -22.39
C PHE A 130 2.02 14.49 -23.73
N THR A 131 1.14 14.53 -24.72
CA THR A 131 1.46 14.14 -26.11
C THR A 131 1.11 15.29 -27.04
N ASN A 132 2.12 15.92 -27.63
CA ASN A 132 1.93 17.04 -28.54
C ASN A 132 1.44 16.55 -29.92
N LEU A 133 0.19 16.86 -30.24
CA LEU A 133 -0.50 16.54 -31.49
C LEU A 133 -0.98 17.83 -32.19
N LEU A 134 -0.28 18.96 -31.98
CA LEU A 134 -0.57 20.26 -32.62
C LEU A 134 -0.49 20.23 -34.16
N SER A 135 0.11 19.19 -34.75
CA SER A 135 0.19 18.97 -36.20
C SER A 135 -0.81 17.93 -36.72
N ASP A 136 -1.63 17.34 -35.85
CA ASP A 136 -2.71 16.43 -36.25
C ASP A 136 -4.00 17.22 -36.48
N ALA A 137 -4.52 17.19 -37.70
CA ALA A 137 -5.69 17.97 -38.12
C ALA A 137 -7.01 17.54 -37.45
N ALA A 138 -7.04 16.44 -36.70
CA ALA A 138 -8.21 16.01 -35.92
C ALA A 138 -8.16 16.47 -34.45
N ILE A 139 -7.01 16.92 -33.95
CA ILE A 139 -6.78 17.22 -32.52
C ILE A 139 -6.27 18.64 -32.31
N GLU A 140 -5.34 19.11 -33.15
CA GLU A 140 -4.77 20.46 -33.17
C GLU A 140 -4.33 20.98 -31.77
N GLY A 141 -3.86 20.07 -30.90
CA GLY A 141 -3.62 20.34 -29.48
C GLY A 141 -2.63 19.38 -28.80
N VAL A 142 -2.35 19.60 -27.52
CA VAL A 142 -1.56 18.71 -26.67
C VAL A 142 -2.52 17.87 -25.82
N VAL A 143 -2.50 16.55 -26.00
CA VAL A 143 -3.30 15.64 -25.18
C VAL A 143 -2.61 15.45 -23.83
N LEU A 144 -3.29 15.83 -22.75
CA LEU A 144 -2.92 15.54 -21.37
C LEU A 144 -3.77 14.37 -20.86
N THR A 145 -3.11 13.28 -20.48
CA THR A 145 -3.71 12.17 -19.73
C THR A 145 -3.30 12.29 -18.26
N VAL A 146 -4.29 12.27 -17.36
CA VAL A 146 -4.13 12.29 -15.90
C VAL A 146 -4.60 10.95 -15.34
N THR A 147 -3.64 10.12 -14.93
CA THR A 147 -3.89 8.81 -14.31
C THR A 147 -3.81 8.92 -12.80
N ASP A 148 -4.83 8.47 -12.07
CA ASP A 148 -4.71 8.30 -10.62
C ASP A 148 -3.80 7.10 -10.29
N VAL A 149 -2.74 7.34 -9.52
CA VAL A 149 -1.80 6.32 -9.04
C VAL A 149 -1.83 6.18 -7.51
N SER A 150 -2.79 6.83 -6.84
CA SER A 150 -2.96 6.76 -5.39
C SER A 150 -3.16 5.33 -4.89
N ASP A 151 -3.99 4.55 -5.58
CA ASP A 151 -4.20 3.13 -5.25
C ASP A 151 -2.93 2.29 -5.44
N ARG A 152 -2.08 2.61 -6.43
CA ARG A 152 -0.79 1.95 -6.61
C ARG A 152 0.12 2.25 -5.42
N ALA A 153 0.30 3.53 -5.08
CA ALA A 153 1.18 3.94 -3.99
C ALA A 153 0.73 3.37 -2.63
N VAL A 154 -0.57 3.41 -2.34
CA VAL A 154 -1.14 2.84 -1.11
C VAL A 154 -1.00 1.30 -1.09
N ASN A 155 -1.16 0.62 -2.23
CA ASN A 155 -0.95 -0.83 -2.28
C ASN A 155 0.55 -1.19 -2.19
N GLU A 156 1.44 -0.39 -2.76
CA GLU A 156 2.90 -0.58 -2.66
C GLU A 156 3.38 -0.36 -1.22
N GLU A 157 2.91 0.69 -0.54
CA GLU A 157 3.15 0.94 0.89
C GLU A 157 2.56 -0.19 1.77
N ARG A 158 1.34 -0.66 1.48
CA ARG A 158 0.75 -1.82 2.17
C ARG A 158 1.51 -3.12 1.94
N LEU A 159 2.05 -3.35 0.74
CA LEU A 159 2.88 -4.52 0.44
C LEU A 159 4.21 -4.47 1.20
N VAL A 160 4.87 -3.30 1.24
CA VAL A 160 6.08 -3.09 2.05
C VAL A 160 5.77 -3.28 3.54
N PHE A 161 4.68 -2.68 4.05
CA PHE A 161 4.27 -2.86 5.44
C PHE A 161 3.99 -4.33 5.76
N ALA A 162 3.19 -5.02 4.94
CA ALA A 162 2.85 -6.44 5.13
C ALA A 162 4.02 -7.42 4.92
N ALA A 163 5.07 -7.03 4.19
CA ALA A 163 6.29 -7.81 4.10
C ALA A 163 7.03 -7.90 5.46
N HIS A 164 6.89 -6.88 6.31
CA HIS A 164 7.53 -6.78 7.62
C HIS A 164 6.57 -6.90 8.81
N HIS A 165 5.27 -6.70 8.61
CA HIS A 165 4.26 -6.68 9.68
C HIS A 165 3.15 -7.70 9.41
N ASP A 166 2.59 -8.21 10.50
CA ASP A 166 1.46 -9.12 10.47
C ASP A 166 0.14 -8.34 10.27
N PRO A 167 -0.68 -8.65 9.26
CA PRO A 167 -1.86 -7.86 8.92
C PRO A 167 -3.01 -8.00 9.94
N GLU A 168 -3.00 -9.01 10.81
CA GLU A 168 -4.03 -9.20 11.84
C GLU A 168 -3.75 -8.39 13.11
N THR A 169 -2.48 -8.14 13.43
CA THR A 169 -2.04 -7.55 14.70
C THR A 169 -1.28 -6.23 14.57
N GLY A 170 -0.72 -5.93 13.39
CA GLY A 170 0.15 -4.77 13.15
C GLY A 170 1.52 -4.87 13.82
N LEU A 171 1.87 -6.01 14.42
CA LEU A 171 3.19 -6.28 14.98
C LEU A 171 4.19 -6.74 13.90
N GLY A 172 5.49 -6.66 14.19
CA GLY A 172 6.52 -7.24 13.31
C GLY A 172 6.25 -8.72 13.06
N ASN A 173 6.38 -9.18 11.82
CA ASN A 173 6.14 -10.56 11.42
C ASN A 173 7.42 -11.42 11.58
N ARG A 174 7.47 -12.59 10.94
CA ARG A 174 8.69 -13.44 10.95
C ARG A 174 9.90 -12.77 10.29
N ALA A 175 9.73 -12.09 9.16
CA ALA A 175 10.84 -11.46 8.45
C ALA A 175 11.45 -10.32 9.30
N GLU A 176 10.62 -9.53 9.96
CA GLU A 176 11.08 -8.47 10.87
C GLU A 176 11.80 -9.04 12.10
N LEU A 177 11.31 -10.16 12.67
CA LEU A 177 12.02 -10.86 13.74
C LEU A 177 13.39 -11.37 13.27
N GLU A 178 13.48 -11.90 12.05
CA GLU A 178 14.73 -12.41 11.48
C GLU A 178 15.74 -11.27 11.25
N LEU A 179 15.30 -10.13 10.72
CA LEU A 179 16.13 -8.92 10.57
C LEU A 179 16.62 -8.37 11.91
N HIS A 180 15.71 -8.19 12.87
CA HIS A 180 16.06 -7.72 14.21
C HIS A 180 17.06 -8.66 14.91
N LEU A 181 16.87 -9.98 14.78
CA LEU A 181 17.83 -10.96 15.33
C LEU A 181 19.16 -11.00 14.58
N GLN A 182 19.21 -10.61 13.30
CA GLN A 182 20.46 -10.44 12.57
C GLN A 182 21.22 -9.21 13.09
N MET A 183 20.56 -8.06 13.23
CA MET A 183 21.16 -6.83 13.79
C MET A 183 21.77 -7.08 15.18
N LEU A 184 21.00 -7.70 16.09
CA LEU A 184 21.49 -8.04 17.44
C LEU A 184 22.68 -9.03 17.44
N GLN A 185 22.81 -9.88 16.41
CA GLN A 185 23.96 -10.76 16.24
C GLN A 185 25.20 -10.03 15.72
N GLU A 186 25.02 -9.05 14.82
CA GLU A 186 26.08 -8.21 14.29
C GLU A 186 26.65 -7.28 15.38
N ASP A 187 25.80 -6.74 16.24
CA ASP A 187 26.18 -5.97 17.44
C ASP A 187 26.86 -6.84 18.54
N GLY A 188 26.85 -8.17 18.40
CA GLY A 188 27.36 -9.11 19.40
C GLY A 188 26.58 -9.10 20.72
N ALA A 189 25.39 -8.49 20.74
CA ALA A 189 24.57 -8.35 21.92
C ALA A 189 24.10 -9.73 22.43
N PRO A 190 24.12 -9.99 23.75
CA PRO A 190 23.46 -11.16 24.30
C PRO A 190 21.94 -10.99 24.20
N VAL A 191 21.21 -12.04 23.82
CA VAL A 191 19.76 -11.97 23.53
C VAL A 191 19.00 -13.08 24.24
N ALA A 192 17.84 -12.75 24.78
CA ALA A 192 16.83 -13.67 25.25
C ALA A 192 15.59 -13.62 24.34
N LEU A 193 15.16 -14.80 23.90
CA LEU A 193 13.88 -14.99 23.23
C LEU A 193 12.85 -15.46 24.25
N ILE A 194 11.77 -14.69 24.42
CA ILE A 194 10.58 -15.11 25.15
C ILE A 194 9.50 -15.41 24.10
N VAL A 195 9.09 -16.68 24.04
CA VAL A 195 8.02 -17.16 23.16
C VAL A 195 6.77 -17.39 24.00
N LEU A 196 5.72 -16.64 23.69
CA LEU A 196 4.37 -16.80 24.25
C LEU A 196 3.50 -17.54 23.24
N GLU A 197 2.99 -18.72 23.64
CA GLU A 197 1.99 -19.47 22.88
C GLU A 197 0.63 -19.42 23.59
N THR A 198 -0.38 -18.87 22.92
CA THR A 198 -1.79 -18.99 23.29
C THR A 198 -2.39 -20.21 22.60
N HIS A 199 -2.92 -21.17 23.36
CA HIS A 199 -3.52 -22.37 22.78
C HIS A 199 -4.91 -22.06 22.22
N ALA A 200 -4.97 -21.95 20.90
CA ALA A 200 -6.17 -21.74 20.07
C ALA A 200 -7.09 -20.61 20.56
N LEU A 201 -6.81 -19.38 20.10
CA LEU A 201 -7.73 -18.24 20.18
C LEU A 201 -8.81 -18.24 19.07
N LEU A 202 -8.82 -19.25 18.21
CA LEU A 202 -9.71 -19.36 17.05
C LEU A 202 -10.54 -20.64 17.18
N ASP A 203 -11.85 -20.48 17.35
CA ASP A 203 -12.82 -21.49 16.94
C ASP A 203 -12.89 -21.46 15.40
N PRO A 204 -12.77 -22.59 14.68
CA PRO A 204 -12.91 -22.62 13.22
C PRO A 204 -14.27 -22.12 12.71
N ALA A 205 -15.25 -21.89 13.59
CA ALA A 205 -16.55 -21.29 13.25
C ALA A 205 -16.65 -19.76 13.45
N ASP A 206 -15.59 -19.06 13.92
CA ASP A 206 -15.66 -17.60 14.18
C ASP A 206 -15.52 -16.77 12.88
N THR A 207 -16.63 -16.20 12.40
CA THR A 207 -16.74 -15.53 11.09
C THR A 207 -16.66 -14.00 11.14
N ARG A 208 -16.09 -13.42 12.20
CA ARG A 208 -15.98 -11.96 12.36
C ARG A 208 -14.93 -11.33 11.40
N PRO A 209 -15.14 -10.07 10.97
CA PRO A 209 -14.28 -9.40 9.98
C PRO A 209 -12.89 -9.04 10.53
N ALA A 210 -12.00 -8.61 9.62
CA ALA A 210 -10.58 -8.35 9.86
C ALA A 210 -10.29 -7.47 11.09
N GLY A 211 -9.20 -7.79 11.80
CA GLY A 211 -8.92 -7.29 13.16
C GLY A 211 -9.43 -8.26 14.24
N GLY A 212 -9.13 -9.55 14.07
CA GLY A 212 -9.66 -10.65 14.88
C GLY A 212 -9.25 -10.65 16.37
N PRO A 213 -9.48 -11.76 17.10
CA PRO A 213 -9.27 -11.81 18.56
C PRO A 213 -7.84 -11.47 19.02
N LEU A 214 -6.85 -11.51 18.12
CA LEU A 214 -5.45 -11.27 18.44
C LEU A 214 -5.10 -9.78 18.60
N LEU A 215 -5.80 -8.86 17.93
CA LEU A 215 -5.45 -7.43 17.94
C LEU A 215 -5.50 -6.79 19.34
N PRO A 216 -6.52 -7.00 20.19
CA PRO A 216 -6.53 -6.48 21.56
C PRO A 216 -5.43 -7.07 22.46
N LEU A 217 -4.98 -8.31 22.17
CA LEU A 217 -3.86 -8.92 22.88
C LEU A 217 -2.52 -8.33 22.40
N ALA A 218 -2.35 -8.15 21.09
CA ALA A 218 -1.17 -7.54 20.49
C ALA A 218 -0.92 -6.12 21.00
N ILE A 219 -1.96 -5.30 21.07
CA ILE A 219 -1.91 -3.95 21.67
C ILE A 219 -1.42 -4.02 23.12
N ARG A 220 -2.05 -4.85 23.97
CA ARG A 220 -1.62 -5.01 25.37
C ARG A 220 -0.20 -5.55 25.53
N LEU A 221 0.22 -6.47 24.66
CA LEU A 221 1.60 -6.99 24.68
C LEU A 221 2.61 -5.90 24.34
N ARG A 222 2.37 -5.11 23.29
CA ARG A 222 3.21 -3.97 22.91
C ARG A 222 3.26 -2.91 24.02
N ASP A 223 2.11 -2.57 24.60
CA ASP A 223 2.02 -1.52 25.62
C ASP A 223 2.63 -1.98 26.97
N HIS A 224 2.69 -3.29 27.23
CA HIS A 224 3.35 -3.88 28.42
C HIS A 224 4.86 -4.11 28.22
N VAL A 225 5.29 -4.43 27.00
CA VAL A 225 6.70 -4.70 26.67
C VAL A 225 7.31 -3.47 26.00
N VAL A 226 7.62 -2.46 26.83
CA VAL A 226 8.18 -1.18 26.37
C VAL A 226 9.65 -1.30 25.94
N THR A 227 10.42 -2.23 26.51
CA THR A 227 11.88 -2.33 26.32
C THR A 227 12.30 -3.23 25.15
N ALA A 228 11.37 -3.94 24.49
CA ALA A 228 11.70 -4.87 23.41
C ALA A 228 10.55 -5.00 22.40
N PRO A 229 10.84 -5.08 21.09
CA PRO A 229 9.80 -5.27 20.07
C PRO A 229 9.11 -6.63 20.19
N VAL A 230 7.78 -6.60 20.10
CA VAL A 230 6.91 -7.79 20.08
C VAL A 230 6.60 -8.16 18.63
N HIS A 231 6.77 -9.43 18.29
CA HIS A 231 6.54 -9.96 16.95
C HIS A 231 5.42 -10.99 16.96
N HIS A 232 4.60 -11.06 15.91
CA HIS A 232 3.58 -12.09 15.72
C HIS A 232 4.02 -13.07 14.64
N LEU A 233 4.08 -14.37 14.96
CA LEU A 233 4.50 -15.43 14.04
C LEU A 233 3.32 -16.21 13.44
N GLY A 234 2.12 -15.64 13.51
CA GLY A 234 0.86 -16.23 13.06
C GLY A 234 0.17 -17.11 14.10
N GLY A 235 -1.17 -17.11 14.05
CA GLY A 235 -2.02 -17.90 14.92
C GLY A 235 -2.02 -17.40 16.36
N GLY A 236 -1.32 -18.10 17.26
CA GLY A 236 -1.31 -17.77 18.70
C GLY A 236 0.08 -17.49 19.25
N ARG A 237 1.07 -17.19 18.38
CA ARG A 237 2.49 -17.18 18.77
C ARG A 237 3.09 -15.78 18.70
N PHE A 238 3.50 -15.27 19.85
CA PHE A 238 4.20 -14.00 19.99
C PHE A 238 5.64 -14.24 20.43
N VAL A 239 6.57 -13.45 19.90
CA VAL A 239 8.00 -13.52 20.24
C VAL A 239 8.53 -12.15 20.62
N ILE A 240 9.23 -12.09 21.75
CA ILE A 240 9.91 -10.91 22.26
C ILE A 240 11.41 -11.23 22.27
N ALA A 241 12.20 -10.37 21.65
CA ALA A 241 13.66 -10.44 21.66
C ALA A 241 14.20 -9.35 22.61
N SER A 242 14.56 -9.74 23.84
CA SER A 242 15.12 -8.84 24.85
C SER A 242 16.64 -8.92 24.85
N THR A 243 17.31 -7.77 24.93
CA THR A 243 18.74 -7.63 25.24
C THR A 243 18.99 -7.36 26.73
N GLU A 244 17.94 -6.99 27.47
CA GLU A 244 18.00 -6.66 28.89
C GLU A 244 17.63 -7.86 29.77
N HIS A 245 18.10 -7.84 31.02
CA HIS A 245 17.66 -8.74 32.09
C HIS A 245 17.72 -10.25 31.74
N LEU A 246 18.86 -10.67 31.19
CA LEU A 246 19.05 -11.99 30.56
C LEU A 246 19.32 -13.15 31.53
N ASP A 247 19.36 -12.88 32.83
CA ASP A 247 19.48 -13.90 33.85
C ASP A 247 18.18 -14.71 33.99
N ARG A 248 18.28 -15.90 34.57
CA ARG A 248 17.15 -16.83 34.66
C ARG A 248 15.98 -16.27 35.47
N ALA A 249 16.23 -15.60 36.59
CA ALA A 249 15.18 -15.15 37.50
C ALA A 249 14.39 -14.00 36.86
N SER A 250 15.08 -13.05 36.21
CA SER A 250 14.42 -11.96 35.49
C SER A 250 13.61 -12.46 34.29
N LEU A 251 14.11 -13.43 33.52
CA LEU A 251 13.36 -14.03 32.41
C LEU A 251 12.15 -14.84 32.87
N GLU A 252 12.24 -15.54 34.01
CA GLU A 252 11.10 -16.22 34.62
C GLU A 252 10.06 -15.20 35.15
N ALA A 253 10.50 -14.09 35.74
CA ALA A 253 9.63 -13.00 36.18
C ALA A 253 8.93 -12.28 35.00
N ALA A 254 9.66 -11.99 33.93
CA ALA A 254 9.09 -11.42 32.70
C ALA A 254 8.08 -12.38 32.06
N ALA A 255 8.41 -13.67 31.94
CA ALA A 255 7.50 -14.69 31.43
C ALA A 255 6.23 -14.81 32.29
N ALA A 256 6.35 -14.75 33.63
CA ALA A 256 5.21 -14.74 34.54
C ALA A 256 4.36 -13.47 34.38
N SER A 257 4.97 -12.30 34.24
CA SER A 257 4.29 -11.02 34.01
C SER A 257 3.45 -11.05 32.72
N LEU A 258 4.01 -11.56 31.62
CA LEU A 258 3.31 -11.72 30.33
C LEU A 258 2.09 -12.67 30.43
N LEU A 259 2.15 -13.70 31.28
CA LEU A 259 1.01 -14.60 31.51
C LEU A 259 -0.14 -13.93 32.28
N GLN A 260 0.14 -12.87 33.05
CA GLN A 260 -0.88 -12.10 33.79
C GLN A 260 -1.62 -11.07 32.93
N ILE A 261 -1.09 -10.72 31.74
CA ILE A 261 -1.75 -9.75 30.84
C ILE A 261 -3.17 -10.22 30.51
N PRO A 262 -4.23 -9.43 30.77
CA PRO A 262 -5.60 -9.85 30.49
C PRO A 262 -5.83 -10.09 29.00
N LEU A 263 -6.51 -11.19 28.67
CA LEU A 263 -6.93 -11.51 27.30
C LEU A 263 -8.18 -10.72 26.87
N GLY A 264 -8.94 -10.17 27.82
CA GLY A 264 -10.22 -9.50 27.56
C GLY A 264 -11.34 -10.53 27.43
N PRO A 265 -12.35 -10.33 26.57
CA PRO A 265 -13.50 -11.25 26.42
C PRO A 265 -13.14 -12.57 25.71
N LEU A 266 -11.85 -12.92 25.65
CA LEU A 266 -11.30 -14.04 24.91
C LEU A 266 -10.80 -15.08 25.90
N ALA A 267 -11.43 -16.25 25.89
CA ALA A 267 -11.07 -17.39 26.73
C ALA A 267 -10.31 -18.45 25.89
N PRO A 268 -8.98 -18.32 25.70
CA PRO A 268 -8.17 -19.41 25.13
C PRO A 268 -8.16 -20.59 26.09
N ARG A 269 -7.95 -21.79 25.56
CA ARG A 269 -7.88 -23.02 26.36
C ARG A 269 -6.60 -23.14 27.23
N GLY A 270 -5.71 -22.14 27.16
CA GLY A 270 -4.54 -22.01 28.03
C GLY A 270 -3.43 -21.16 27.40
N ARG A 271 -2.42 -20.81 28.20
CA ARG A 271 -1.19 -20.13 27.76
C ARG A 271 0.07 -20.87 28.23
N ARG A 272 1.15 -20.80 27.46
CA ARG A 272 2.49 -21.25 27.86
C ARG A 272 3.52 -20.20 27.44
N CYS A 273 4.46 -19.91 28.33
CA CYS A 273 5.65 -19.14 28.00
C CYS A 273 6.86 -20.06 27.99
N SER A 274 7.77 -19.86 27.04
CA SER A 274 9.11 -20.43 27.13
C SER A 274 10.17 -19.38 26.83
N ALA A 275 11.14 -19.24 27.73
CA ALA A 275 12.25 -18.32 27.61
C ALA A 275 13.54 -19.09 27.33
N THR A 276 14.35 -18.59 26.40
CA THR A 276 15.65 -19.15 26.02
C THR A 276 16.61 -17.99 25.81
N SER A 277 17.70 -17.92 26.59
CA SER A 277 18.73 -16.91 26.43
C SER A 277 20.05 -17.48 25.89
N ARG A 278 20.77 -16.63 25.16
CA ARG A 278 22.12 -16.89 24.68
C ARG A 278 23.07 -15.90 25.36
N PRO A 279 23.98 -16.34 26.25
CA PRO A 279 25.00 -15.47 26.79
C PRO A 279 25.96 -15.01 25.67
N SER A 280 26.57 -13.83 25.85
CA SER A 280 27.55 -13.30 24.90
C SER A 280 28.73 -14.26 24.77
N ALA A 281 29.27 -14.34 23.55
CA ALA A 281 30.15 -15.45 23.19
C ALA A 281 31.59 -15.26 23.73
N GLN A 282 31.89 -15.86 24.87
CA GLN A 282 33.23 -16.39 25.14
C GLN A 282 33.22 -17.92 24.98
N PRO A 283 34.14 -18.51 24.20
CA PRO A 283 34.12 -19.93 23.90
C PRO A 283 34.55 -20.75 25.12
N PRO A 284 33.76 -21.76 25.57
CA PRO A 284 34.21 -22.68 26.61
C PRO A 284 35.32 -23.59 26.07
N ALA A 285 36.36 -23.81 26.87
CA ALA A 285 37.44 -24.73 26.54
C ALA A 285 36.92 -26.17 26.35
N CYS A 286 37.43 -26.87 25.32
CA CYS A 286 36.97 -28.20 24.95
C CYS A 286 37.50 -29.30 25.89
N SER A 287 36.59 -30.13 26.43
CA SER A 287 36.91 -31.51 26.83
C SER A 287 35.65 -32.39 26.84
N GLY A 288 35.79 -33.65 26.40
CA GLY A 288 34.74 -34.68 26.51
C GLY A 288 33.99 -35.03 25.22
N ARG A 289 34.11 -36.30 24.79
CA ARG A 289 33.34 -36.91 23.69
C ARG A 289 31.88 -37.19 24.11
N TRP A 290 31.01 -37.50 23.15
CA TRP A 290 30.20 -38.75 23.05
C TRP A 290 29.25 -38.68 21.83
N ALA A 291 28.69 -39.82 21.40
CA ALA A 291 28.12 -40.03 20.06
C ALA A 291 26.61 -39.73 19.90
N ALA A 292 26.15 -39.65 18.64
CA ALA A 292 24.74 -39.57 18.20
C ALA A 292 24.24 -40.95 17.71
N PRO A 293 22.92 -41.22 17.48
CA PRO A 293 22.09 -40.61 16.42
C PRO A 293 20.61 -40.40 16.85
N PRO A 294 19.60 -40.41 15.94
CA PRO A 294 19.06 -39.28 15.18
C PRO A 294 17.62 -38.90 15.70
N SER A 295 16.75 -38.10 15.07
CA SER A 295 16.69 -37.42 13.76
C SER A 295 15.73 -36.20 13.84
N CYS A 296 16.15 -35.03 13.32
CA CYS A 296 15.32 -33.98 12.68
C CYS A 296 16.19 -32.71 12.50
N ALA A 297 16.51 -32.34 11.26
CA ALA A 297 17.49 -31.30 10.98
C ALA A 297 16.84 -29.91 10.83
N VAL A 298 17.37 -28.94 11.56
CA VAL A 298 17.29 -27.50 11.25
C VAL A 298 18.73 -27.04 10.92
N PRO A 299 18.95 -26.15 9.93
CA PRO A 299 20.31 -25.79 9.51
C PRO A 299 21.17 -25.21 10.63
N SER A 300 22.47 -25.43 10.50
CA SER A 300 23.57 -25.16 11.44
C SER A 300 23.47 -23.86 12.29
N ALA A 301 22.77 -23.93 13.42
CA ALA A 301 22.86 -22.93 14.48
C ALA A 301 23.86 -23.37 15.58
N ARG A 302 24.86 -22.53 15.89
CA ARG A 302 25.73 -22.74 17.06
C ARG A 302 24.86 -22.73 18.33
N ARG A 303 25.02 -23.76 19.17
CA ARG A 303 24.07 -24.20 20.23
C ARG A 303 23.43 -23.07 21.05
N TRP A 304 22.10 -23.05 21.07
CA TRP A 304 21.29 -22.44 22.15
C TRP A 304 21.32 -23.38 23.37
N THR A 305 21.65 -22.87 24.55
CA THR A 305 22.12 -23.74 25.65
C THR A 305 21.11 -24.08 26.75
N ARG A 306 20.06 -23.27 27.00
CA ARG A 306 19.04 -23.58 28.02
C ARG A 306 17.64 -23.06 27.65
N ARG A 307 16.66 -23.97 27.60
CA ARG A 307 15.22 -23.68 27.44
C ARG A 307 14.53 -23.82 28.80
N THR A 308 13.83 -22.79 29.24
CA THR A 308 12.94 -22.85 30.41
C THR A 308 11.49 -22.72 29.94
N VAL A 309 10.60 -23.58 30.45
CA VAL A 309 9.16 -23.53 30.15
C VAL A 309 8.43 -23.16 31.44
N VAL A 310 7.66 -22.07 31.41
CA VAL A 310 6.79 -21.64 32.51
C VAL A 310 5.34 -21.93 32.09
N PRO A 311 4.69 -22.96 32.67
CA PRO A 311 3.27 -23.20 32.43
C PRO A 311 2.44 -22.12 33.12
N ALA A 312 1.34 -21.68 32.49
CA ALA A 312 0.30 -20.97 33.22
C ALA A 312 -0.32 -21.91 34.26
N ALA A 313 -0.62 -21.39 35.45
CA ALA A 313 -1.42 -22.13 36.44
C ALA A 313 -2.81 -22.39 35.86
N SER A 314 -3.30 -23.63 36.01
CA SER A 314 -4.67 -23.99 35.64
C SER A 314 -5.65 -23.43 36.66
N SER A 315 -6.42 -22.42 36.26
CA SER A 315 -7.66 -21.96 36.90
C SER A 315 -8.85 -22.55 36.16
#